data_AF-A0AAN9A3N6-F1
#
_entry.id   AF-A0AAN9A3N6-F1
#
_cell.length_a   1.000
_cell.length_b   1.000
_cell.length_c   1.000
_cell.angle_alpha   90.00
_cell.angle_beta   90.00
_cell.angle_gamma   90.00
#
_symmetry.space_group_name_H-M   'P 1'
#
loop_
_entity.id
_entity.type
_entity.pdbx_description
1 polymer ?
#
loop_
_entity_poly.entity_id
_entity_poly.type
_entity_poly.pdbx_seq_one_letter_code
_entity_poly.pdbx_strand_id
1 'polypeptide(L)'
;LAREVLDEGVKATEVGVTTDEIDRIIHEAAVERECYPSPLNYHGFPKSCCTSINEVICHGIPDMRPLQNGDICNIDVTVYHREYHGDLNETLFIGEVSSIAKNLVKTTWECLQKSIEIVKPGVKYRDIGAVIQKHAHAQGFSVVRSYCGHGIHKLFHTAPSVPHYAKNKAVGIMKPGHTFTIEPMISEGTWKDEQWPDNWTAVTADGKLSAQFEETLLVTDTGVEILTRRREKNANAIQDSTLATCLAAAETICITQSAMWLLVYTTNAVNLEFCNRQFWPSYEYNRQCIDISGAMKSLLS
;
A
#
# COMPACT_ATOMS: atom_id res chain seq x y z
N LEU A 1 -11.48 10.56 -10.60
CA LEU A 1 -12.81 10.04 -10.25
C LEU A 1 -12.68 8.90 -9.24
N ALA A 2 -12.19 7.70 -9.61
CA ALA A 2 -12.02 6.58 -8.66
C ALA A 2 -11.30 6.99 -7.35
N ARG A 3 -10.14 7.64 -7.46
CA ARG A 3 -9.41 8.21 -6.33
C ARG A 3 -10.24 9.15 -5.45
N GLU A 4 -11.00 10.04 -6.06
CA GLU A 4 -11.85 10.98 -5.30
C GLU A 4 -12.97 10.25 -4.56
N VAL A 5 -13.51 9.17 -5.14
CA VAL A 5 -14.52 8.31 -4.50
C VAL A 5 -13.91 7.53 -3.31
N LEU A 6 -12.73 6.93 -3.49
CA LEU A 6 -12.01 6.30 -2.39
C LEU A 6 -11.72 7.31 -1.27
N ASP A 7 -11.28 8.52 -1.61
CA ASP A 7 -11.00 9.58 -0.63
C ASP A 7 -12.26 9.95 0.19
N GLU A 8 -13.48 9.87 -0.36
CA GLU A 8 -14.73 10.06 0.42
C GLU A 8 -14.98 8.89 1.39
N GLY A 9 -14.81 7.64 0.95
CA GLY A 9 -14.92 6.46 1.82
C GLY A 9 -13.91 6.48 2.97
N VAL A 10 -12.66 6.88 2.68
CA VAL A 10 -11.59 7.02 3.68
C VAL A 10 -11.96 8.04 4.75
N LYS A 11 -12.52 9.20 4.38
CA LYS A 11 -12.93 10.25 5.34
C LYS A 11 -14.01 9.78 6.31
N ALA A 12 -14.89 8.89 5.86
CA ALA A 12 -15.99 8.36 6.65
C ALA A 12 -15.59 7.17 7.54
N THR A 13 -14.36 6.66 7.38
CA THR A 13 -13.93 5.43 8.05
C THR A 13 -13.39 5.72 9.45
N GLU A 14 -14.16 5.35 10.47
CA GLU A 14 -13.77 5.47 11.88
C GLU A 14 -14.34 4.34 12.74
N VAL A 15 -13.92 4.27 14.01
CA VAL A 15 -14.44 3.29 14.97
C VAL A 15 -15.95 3.42 15.12
N GLY A 16 -16.68 2.32 14.99
CA GLY A 16 -18.14 2.26 15.12
C GLY A 16 -18.90 2.40 13.81
N VAL A 17 -18.27 2.88 12.73
CA VAL A 17 -18.90 2.95 11.41
C VAL A 17 -19.00 1.54 10.81
N THR A 18 -20.13 1.21 10.21
CA THR A 18 -20.34 -0.08 9.52
C THR A 18 -19.78 -0.03 8.10
N THR A 19 -19.36 -1.16 7.57
CA THR A 19 -18.91 -1.22 6.18
C THR A 19 -20.03 -0.94 5.18
N ASP A 20 -21.29 -1.24 5.52
CA ASP A 20 -22.47 -0.85 4.73
C ASP A 20 -22.62 0.69 4.60
N GLU A 21 -22.32 1.44 5.66
CA GLU A 21 -22.33 2.91 5.62
C GLU A 21 -21.20 3.45 4.74
N ILE A 22 -20.03 2.81 4.76
CA ILE A 22 -18.91 3.14 3.86
C ILE A 22 -19.32 2.87 2.39
N ASP A 23 -19.98 1.74 2.11
CA ASP A 23 -20.51 1.42 0.78
C ASP A 23 -21.54 2.45 0.30
N ARG A 24 -22.46 2.87 1.17
CA ARG A 24 -23.44 3.92 0.87
C ARG A 24 -22.75 5.21 0.41
N ILE A 25 -21.73 5.65 1.14
CA ILE A 25 -20.97 6.88 0.83
C ILE A 25 -20.22 6.73 -0.50
N ILE A 26 -19.57 5.59 -0.73
CA ILE A 26 -18.87 5.30 -1.99
C ILE A 26 -19.85 5.26 -3.17
N HIS A 27 -21.00 4.62 -2.99
CA HIS A 27 -22.06 4.56 -4.00
C HIS A 27 -22.52 5.96 -4.38
N GLU A 28 -22.89 6.77 -3.40
CA GLU A 28 -23.35 8.15 -3.62
C GLU A 28 -22.28 9.02 -4.28
N ALA A 29 -21.02 8.94 -3.81
CA ALA A 29 -19.91 9.68 -4.38
C ALA A 29 -19.60 9.30 -5.83
N ALA A 30 -19.76 8.01 -6.19
CA ALA A 30 -19.63 7.54 -7.57
C ALA A 30 -20.76 8.10 -8.45
N VAL A 31 -22.02 7.98 -8.00
CA VAL A 31 -23.19 8.46 -8.75
C VAL A 31 -23.15 9.98 -8.95
N GLU A 32 -22.77 10.75 -7.94
CA GLU A 32 -22.59 12.22 -8.01
C GLU A 32 -21.60 12.62 -9.11
N ARG A 33 -20.59 11.77 -9.36
CA ARG A 33 -19.54 11.98 -10.36
C ARG A 33 -19.89 11.40 -11.74
N GLU A 34 -21.15 11.05 -11.96
CA GLU A 34 -21.64 10.40 -13.19
C GLU A 34 -20.89 9.08 -13.49
N CYS A 35 -20.51 8.36 -12.44
CA CYS A 35 -19.89 7.05 -12.54
C CYS A 35 -20.86 5.94 -12.12
N TYR A 36 -20.69 4.76 -12.71
CA TYR A 36 -21.26 3.52 -12.19
C TYR A 36 -20.24 2.83 -11.25
N PRO A 37 -20.61 2.39 -10.05
CA PRO A 37 -19.73 1.61 -9.19
C PRO A 37 -19.53 0.21 -9.78
N SER A 38 -18.35 -0.06 -10.36
CA SER A 38 -18.12 -1.26 -11.18
C SER A 38 -18.34 -2.58 -10.46
N PRO A 39 -18.04 -2.74 -9.15
CA PRO A 39 -18.32 -3.97 -8.43
C PRO A 39 -19.81 -4.32 -8.38
N LEU A 40 -20.70 -3.33 -8.43
CA LEU A 40 -22.13 -3.57 -8.29
C LEU A 40 -22.64 -4.50 -9.39
N ASN A 41 -23.20 -5.64 -8.97
CA ASN A 41 -23.70 -6.71 -9.82
C ASN A 41 -22.65 -7.35 -10.76
N TYR A 42 -21.35 -7.08 -10.56
CA TYR A 42 -20.28 -7.75 -11.30
C TYR A 42 -20.23 -9.23 -10.88
N HIS A 43 -20.59 -10.13 -11.80
CA HIS A 43 -20.83 -11.55 -11.50
C HIS A 43 -21.78 -11.81 -10.31
N GLY A 44 -22.68 -10.86 -10.02
CA GLY A 44 -23.61 -10.95 -8.89
C GLY A 44 -23.08 -10.44 -7.55
N PHE A 45 -21.93 -9.74 -7.50
CA PHE A 45 -21.48 -9.07 -6.28
C PHE A 45 -22.54 -8.02 -5.84
N PRO A 46 -22.93 -7.99 -4.55
CA PRO A 46 -24.15 -7.29 -4.14
C PRO A 46 -23.98 -5.82 -3.75
N LYS A 47 -22.75 -5.30 -3.76
CA LYS A 47 -22.40 -3.97 -3.21
C LYS A 47 -21.56 -3.14 -4.19
N SER A 48 -21.33 -1.88 -3.86
CA SER A 48 -20.70 -0.87 -4.72
C SER A 48 -19.18 -0.81 -4.56
N CYS A 49 -18.65 -1.30 -3.45
CA CYS A 49 -17.22 -1.48 -3.18
C CYS A 49 -16.95 -2.77 -2.41
N CYS A 50 -15.67 -3.14 -2.25
CA CYS A 50 -15.27 -4.17 -1.31
C CYS A 50 -14.69 -3.53 -0.03
N THR A 51 -15.00 -4.12 1.12
CA THR A 51 -14.45 -3.72 2.42
C THR A 51 -13.90 -4.94 3.14
N SER A 52 -12.58 -5.06 3.19
CA SER A 52 -11.88 -6.27 3.65
C SER A 52 -11.18 -6.00 4.99
N ILE A 53 -11.78 -6.51 6.07
CA ILE A 53 -11.33 -6.28 7.44
C ILE A 53 -10.42 -7.43 7.90
N ASN A 54 -9.28 -7.11 8.52
CA ASN A 54 -8.39 -8.05 9.22
C ASN A 54 -7.94 -9.27 8.39
N GLU A 55 -8.51 -10.45 8.63
CA GLU A 55 -8.16 -11.70 7.94
C GLU A 55 -8.73 -11.80 6.53
N VAL A 56 -9.66 -10.90 6.17
CA VAL A 56 -10.21 -10.81 4.82
C VAL A 56 -9.13 -10.28 3.88
N ILE A 57 -8.74 -11.11 2.92
CA ILE A 57 -7.73 -10.84 1.90
C ILE A 57 -8.26 -9.84 0.88
N CYS A 58 -9.44 -10.11 0.32
CA CYS A 58 -10.11 -9.28 -0.68
C CYS A 58 -11.60 -9.65 -0.76
N HIS A 59 -12.37 -8.84 -1.50
CA HIS A 59 -13.78 -9.06 -1.80
C HIS A 59 -14.72 -9.20 -0.58
N GLY A 60 -14.34 -8.64 0.58
CA GLY A 60 -15.25 -8.53 1.70
C GLY A 60 -16.50 -7.75 1.31
N ILE A 61 -17.68 -8.34 1.51
CA ILE A 61 -18.96 -7.69 1.20
C ILE A 61 -19.31 -6.71 2.33
N PRO A 62 -19.54 -5.41 2.03
CA PRO A 62 -20.07 -4.46 3.00
C PRO A 62 -21.31 -4.97 3.74
N ASP A 63 -21.30 -4.87 5.07
CA ASP A 63 -22.32 -5.38 5.97
C ASP A 63 -22.49 -4.52 7.23
N MET A 64 -23.30 -5.00 8.18
CA MET A 64 -23.63 -4.28 9.40
C MET A 64 -22.57 -4.37 10.51
N ARG A 65 -21.40 -4.99 10.27
CA ARG A 65 -20.33 -5.07 11.27
C ARG A 65 -19.73 -3.68 11.49
N PRO A 66 -19.82 -3.10 12.70
CA PRO A 66 -19.11 -1.88 13.02
C PRO A 66 -17.60 -2.14 13.10
N LEU A 67 -16.81 -1.23 12.54
CA LEU A 67 -15.36 -1.23 12.65
C LEU A 67 -14.93 -1.04 14.10
N GLN A 68 -13.91 -1.79 14.53
CA GLN A 68 -13.44 -1.80 15.91
C GLN A 68 -12.07 -1.15 16.03
N ASN A 69 -11.80 -0.53 17.19
CA ASN A 69 -10.46 -0.03 17.47
C ASN A 69 -9.44 -1.17 17.44
N GLY A 70 -8.43 -1.04 16.60
CA GLY A 70 -7.41 -2.05 16.36
C GLY A 70 -7.58 -2.83 15.05
N ASP A 71 -8.71 -2.68 14.36
CA ASP A 71 -8.91 -3.26 13.03
C ASP A 71 -7.99 -2.61 11.99
N ILE A 72 -7.64 -3.37 10.97
CA ILE A 72 -7.26 -2.83 9.66
C ILE A 72 -8.37 -3.12 8.66
N CYS A 73 -8.67 -2.17 7.78
CA CYS A 73 -9.72 -2.31 6.78
C CYS A 73 -9.22 -1.82 5.42
N ASN A 74 -9.18 -2.70 4.43
CA ASN A 74 -9.00 -2.31 3.04
C ASN A 74 -10.34 -1.88 2.44
N ILE A 75 -10.32 -0.80 1.65
CA ILE A 75 -11.46 -0.35 0.85
C ILE A 75 -11.01 -0.35 -0.61
N ASP A 76 -11.74 -1.10 -1.43
CA ASP A 76 -11.46 -1.28 -2.86
C ASP A 76 -12.56 -0.64 -3.72
N VAL A 77 -12.15 0.27 -4.59
CA VAL A 77 -13.03 1.14 -5.37
C VAL A 77 -12.69 1.07 -6.84
N THR A 78 -13.64 0.55 -7.61
CA THR A 78 -13.61 0.67 -9.07
C THR A 78 -14.81 1.48 -9.56
N VAL A 79 -14.57 2.48 -10.41
CA VAL A 79 -15.65 3.24 -11.07
C VAL A 79 -15.62 3.08 -12.58
N TYR A 80 -16.78 3.04 -13.21
CA TYR A 80 -16.96 3.03 -14.65
C TYR A 80 -17.50 4.38 -15.13
N HIS A 81 -16.77 5.03 -16.02
CA HIS A 81 -17.15 6.32 -16.58
C HIS A 81 -16.80 6.37 -18.06
N ARG A 82 -17.79 6.73 -18.90
CA ARG A 82 -17.62 6.92 -20.36
C ARG A 82 -16.81 5.81 -21.03
N GLU A 83 -17.24 4.57 -20.84
CA GLU A 83 -16.63 3.34 -21.36
C GLU A 83 -15.37 2.82 -20.66
N TYR A 84 -14.84 3.45 -19.61
CA TYR A 84 -13.60 2.99 -18.96
C TYR A 84 -13.79 2.75 -17.47
N HIS A 85 -13.17 1.68 -16.97
CA HIS A 85 -13.00 1.43 -15.55
C HIS A 85 -11.70 2.06 -15.03
N GLY A 86 -11.69 2.48 -13.76
CA GLY A 86 -10.48 2.87 -13.04
C GLY A 86 -10.55 2.37 -11.60
N ASP A 87 -9.43 1.84 -11.12
CA ASP A 87 -9.38 0.92 -9.98
C ASP A 87 -8.24 1.18 -9.02
N LEU A 88 -8.53 1.13 -7.72
CA LEU A 88 -7.56 1.34 -6.65
C LEU A 88 -8.14 0.94 -5.29
N ASN A 89 -7.22 0.58 -4.38
CA ASN A 89 -7.57 0.27 -2.99
C ASN A 89 -6.47 0.68 -2.02
N GLU A 90 -6.85 0.90 -0.76
CA GLU A 90 -5.92 1.19 0.34
C GLU A 90 -6.37 0.52 1.64
N THR A 91 -5.42 -0.05 2.39
CA THR A 91 -5.66 -0.50 3.78
C THR A 91 -5.50 0.66 4.77
N LEU A 92 -6.53 0.86 5.59
CA LEU A 92 -6.64 1.89 6.62
C LEU A 92 -6.44 1.30 8.02
N PHE A 93 -5.94 2.12 8.94
CA PHE A 93 -5.94 1.81 10.38
C PHE A 93 -7.23 2.33 11.02
N ILE A 94 -7.87 1.49 11.83
CA ILE A 94 -9.06 1.87 12.59
C ILE A 94 -8.66 2.12 14.05
N GLY A 95 -8.50 3.38 14.42
CA GLY A 95 -8.01 3.77 15.74
C GLY A 95 -6.56 3.32 15.98
N GLU A 96 -6.27 2.83 17.19
CA GLU A 96 -4.92 2.37 17.58
C GLU A 96 -4.71 0.89 17.26
N VAL A 97 -3.90 0.63 16.23
CA VAL A 97 -3.58 -0.72 15.75
C VAL A 97 -2.28 -1.27 16.34
N SER A 98 -2.14 -2.59 16.34
CA SER A 98 -0.95 -3.30 16.83
C SER A 98 0.30 -3.01 15.99
N SER A 99 1.49 -3.24 16.56
CA SER A 99 2.77 -3.07 15.85
C SER A 99 2.89 -4.00 14.63
N ILE A 100 2.36 -5.22 14.73
CA ILE A 100 2.34 -6.18 13.62
C ILE A 100 1.45 -5.69 12.47
N ALA A 101 0.27 -5.13 12.77
CA ALA A 101 -0.60 -4.52 11.76
C ALA A 101 0.07 -3.32 11.08
N LYS A 102 0.73 -2.43 11.84
CA LYS A 102 1.51 -1.31 11.27
C LYS A 102 2.60 -1.80 10.31
N ASN A 103 3.34 -2.84 10.70
CA ASN A 103 4.39 -3.41 9.86
C ASN A 103 3.85 -4.10 8.60
N LEU A 104 2.72 -4.83 8.73
CA LEU A 104 2.07 -5.50 7.61
C LEU A 104 1.59 -4.49 6.56
N VAL A 105 0.83 -3.48 6.97
CA VAL A 105 0.30 -2.44 6.07
C VAL A 105 1.45 -1.68 5.40
N LYS A 106 2.46 -1.28 6.16
CA LYS A 106 3.66 -0.62 5.61
C LYS A 106 4.38 -1.50 4.58
N THR A 107 4.61 -2.77 4.89
CA THR A 107 5.31 -3.70 3.99
C THR A 107 4.52 -3.93 2.70
N THR A 108 3.20 -4.01 2.81
CA THR A 108 2.28 -4.18 1.67
C THR A 108 2.37 -2.98 0.74
N TRP A 109 2.33 -1.76 1.29
CA TRP A 109 2.53 -0.54 0.51
C TRP A 109 3.91 -0.50 -0.15
N GLU A 110 4.98 -0.84 0.57
CA GLU A 110 6.34 -0.90 0.01
C GLU A 110 6.47 -1.96 -1.10
N CYS A 111 5.79 -3.10 -0.99
CA CYS A 111 5.71 -4.11 -2.05
C CYS A 111 5.12 -3.52 -3.34
N LEU A 112 4.00 -2.80 -3.22
CA LEU A 112 3.38 -2.10 -4.35
C LEU A 112 4.36 -1.08 -4.96
N GLN A 113 4.89 -0.15 -4.15
CA GLN A 113 5.78 0.91 -4.65
C GLN A 113 7.02 0.34 -5.38
N LYS A 114 7.71 -0.62 -4.77
CA LYS A 114 8.90 -1.27 -5.38
C LYS A 114 8.57 -1.98 -6.67
N SER A 115 7.37 -2.55 -6.78
CA SER A 115 6.92 -3.21 -8.01
C SER A 115 6.57 -2.21 -9.12
N ILE A 116 6.02 -1.05 -8.77
CA ILE A 116 5.76 0.05 -9.71
C ILE A 116 7.07 0.62 -10.27
N GLU A 117 8.12 0.75 -9.44
CA GLU A 117 9.43 1.28 -9.85
C GLU A 117 10.07 0.53 -11.04
N ILE A 118 9.74 -0.75 -11.21
CA ILE A 118 10.27 -1.55 -12.33
C ILE A 118 9.41 -1.47 -13.59
N VAL A 119 8.22 -0.86 -13.54
CA VAL A 119 7.29 -0.80 -14.68
C VAL A 119 7.81 0.15 -15.75
N LYS A 120 8.17 -0.42 -16.90
CA LYS A 120 8.58 0.29 -18.11
C LYS A 120 8.56 -0.65 -19.33
N PRO A 121 8.61 -0.12 -20.56
CA PRO A 121 8.68 -0.95 -21.75
C PRO A 121 9.81 -2.00 -21.71
N GLY A 122 9.50 -3.22 -22.13
CA GLY A 122 10.46 -4.33 -22.20
C GLY A 122 10.53 -5.21 -20.94
N VAL A 123 9.95 -4.78 -19.81
CA VAL A 123 9.88 -5.59 -18.59
C VAL A 123 8.78 -6.66 -18.71
N LYS A 124 9.01 -7.86 -18.17
CA LYS A 124 8.02 -8.95 -18.21
C LYS A 124 7.06 -8.84 -17.04
N TYR A 125 5.77 -9.08 -17.27
CA TYR A 125 4.77 -9.05 -16.19
C TYR A 125 5.11 -9.98 -15.03
N ARG A 126 5.69 -11.16 -15.32
CA ARG A 126 6.09 -12.13 -14.29
C ARG A 126 7.14 -11.61 -13.30
N ASP A 127 7.90 -10.57 -13.67
CA ASP A 127 8.99 -10.05 -12.84
C ASP A 127 8.44 -9.23 -11.65
N ILE A 128 7.21 -8.71 -11.75
CA ILE A 128 6.49 -8.01 -10.65
C ILE A 128 6.41 -8.88 -9.40
N GLY A 129 5.94 -10.11 -9.54
CA GLY A 129 5.81 -11.01 -8.38
C GLY A 129 7.13 -11.42 -7.74
N ALA A 130 8.26 -11.36 -8.48
CA ALA A 130 9.57 -11.59 -7.90
C ALA A 130 10.02 -10.44 -6.98
N VAL A 131 9.70 -9.19 -7.35
CA VAL A 131 9.99 -8.00 -6.52
C VAL A 131 9.15 -8.02 -5.25
N ILE A 132 7.83 -8.21 -5.39
CA ILE A 132 6.88 -8.22 -4.27
C ILE A 132 7.25 -9.31 -3.26
N GLN A 133 7.38 -10.57 -3.71
CA GLN A 133 7.62 -11.67 -2.79
C GLN A 133 8.98 -11.56 -2.09
N LYS A 134 10.01 -11.02 -2.77
CA LYS A 134 11.31 -10.79 -2.13
C LYS A 134 11.18 -9.80 -0.96
N HIS A 135 10.43 -8.71 -1.14
CA HIS A 135 10.25 -7.71 -0.10
C HIS A 135 9.40 -8.23 1.06
N ALA A 136 8.23 -8.82 0.76
CA ALA A 136 7.33 -9.38 1.77
C ALA A 136 8.03 -10.45 2.64
N HIS A 137 8.75 -11.39 2.01
CA HIS A 137 9.45 -12.46 2.73
C HIS A 137 10.58 -11.92 3.61
N ALA A 138 11.26 -10.85 3.19
CA ALA A 138 12.32 -10.24 3.99
C ALA A 138 11.79 -9.63 5.30
N GLN A 139 10.49 -9.28 5.34
CA GLN A 139 9.79 -8.78 6.53
C GLN A 139 9.03 -9.88 7.29
N GLY A 140 9.13 -11.15 6.86
CA GLY A 140 8.47 -12.28 7.52
C GLY A 140 7.02 -12.52 7.09
N PHE A 141 6.55 -11.89 6.02
CA PHE A 141 5.19 -12.04 5.50
C PHE A 141 5.11 -12.94 4.27
N SER A 142 3.90 -13.40 3.95
CA SER A 142 3.62 -14.23 2.78
C SER A 142 2.81 -13.48 1.72
N VAL A 143 2.78 -14.01 0.50
CA VAL A 143 2.07 -13.39 -0.65
C VAL A 143 1.00 -14.34 -1.16
N VAL A 144 -0.24 -13.86 -1.17
CA VAL A 144 -1.42 -14.58 -1.69
C VAL A 144 -1.20 -14.96 -3.16
N ARG A 145 -1.74 -16.12 -3.57
CA ARG A 145 -1.48 -16.70 -4.90
C ARG A 145 -2.70 -16.88 -5.79
N SER A 146 -3.90 -16.87 -5.19
CA SER A 146 -5.16 -17.15 -5.88
C SER A 146 -5.70 -15.94 -6.63
N TYR A 147 -5.26 -14.74 -6.26
CA TYR A 147 -5.66 -13.46 -6.85
C TYR A 147 -4.45 -12.73 -7.45
N CYS A 148 -4.68 -11.89 -8.44
CA CYS A 148 -3.64 -11.20 -9.20
C CYS A 148 -4.14 -9.88 -9.76
N GLY A 149 -3.20 -8.95 -10.03
CA GLY A 149 -3.50 -7.79 -10.83
C GLY A 149 -3.99 -8.14 -12.23
N HIS A 150 -4.64 -7.20 -12.89
CA HIS A 150 -5.31 -7.43 -14.16
C HIS A 150 -5.15 -6.26 -15.13
N GLY A 151 -5.32 -6.54 -16.41
CA GLY A 151 -5.58 -5.49 -17.39
C GLY A 151 -6.91 -4.83 -17.10
N ILE A 152 -6.97 -3.51 -17.26
CA ILE A 152 -8.17 -2.71 -17.03
C ILE A 152 -8.26 -1.58 -18.05
N HIS A 153 -9.44 -1.41 -18.63
CA HIS A 153 -9.76 -0.33 -19.57
C HIS A 153 -11.28 -0.35 -19.81
N LYS A 154 -11.72 -0.60 -21.06
CA LYS A 154 -13.12 -0.89 -21.40
C LYS A 154 -13.71 -2.14 -20.74
N LEU A 155 -12.85 -3.01 -20.22
CA LEU A 155 -13.22 -4.20 -19.46
C LEU A 155 -12.70 -4.00 -18.04
N PHE A 156 -13.48 -4.44 -17.05
CA PHE A 156 -13.09 -4.39 -15.64
C PHE A 156 -11.85 -5.26 -15.42
N HIS A 157 -11.95 -6.57 -15.72
CA HIS A 157 -10.84 -7.51 -15.64
C HIS A 157 -10.54 -8.09 -17.03
N THR A 158 -9.30 -7.97 -17.49
CA THR A 158 -8.83 -8.58 -18.74
C THR A 158 -7.33 -8.86 -18.71
N ALA A 159 -6.76 -9.30 -19.83
CA ALA A 159 -5.32 -9.51 -19.95
C ALA A 159 -4.55 -8.18 -19.83
N PRO A 160 -3.37 -8.17 -19.21
CA PRO A 160 -2.62 -9.29 -18.65
C PRO A 160 -3.10 -9.73 -17.26
N SER A 161 -2.90 -10.99 -16.90
CA SER A 161 -2.87 -11.39 -15.49
C SER A 161 -1.50 -11.09 -14.90
N VAL A 162 -1.45 -10.49 -13.71
CA VAL A 162 -0.23 -9.99 -13.06
C VAL A 162 -0.07 -10.61 -11.65
N PRO A 163 0.46 -11.84 -11.53
CA PRO A 163 0.62 -12.51 -10.24
C PRO A 163 1.66 -11.82 -9.35
N HIS A 164 1.36 -11.75 -8.06
CA HIS A 164 2.20 -11.07 -7.06
C HIS A 164 3.29 -11.95 -6.44
N TYR A 165 3.32 -13.25 -6.76
CA TYR A 165 4.32 -14.19 -6.23
C TYR A 165 5.44 -14.51 -7.24
N ALA A 166 6.62 -14.86 -6.74
CA ALA A 166 7.80 -15.19 -7.51
C ALA A 166 7.66 -16.52 -8.28
N LYS A 167 8.40 -16.66 -9.38
CA LYS A 167 8.40 -17.87 -10.24
C LYS A 167 7.01 -18.20 -10.83
N ASN A 168 6.12 -17.20 -10.91
CA ASN A 168 4.87 -17.33 -11.64
C ASN A 168 5.13 -17.49 -13.16
N LYS A 169 4.09 -17.88 -13.89
CA LYS A 169 4.15 -18.17 -15.34
C LYS A 169 3.44 -17.10 -16.18
N ALA A 170 3.29 -15.88 -15.67
CA ALA A 170 2.61 -14.82 -16.40
C ALA A 170 3.27 -14.58 -17.76
N VAL A 171 2.42 -14.37 -18.76
CA VAL A 171 2.81 -14.18 -20.16
C VAL A 171 2.77 -12.70 -20.50
N GLY A 172 3.71 -12.25 -21.31
CA GLY A 172 3.71 -10.91 -21.88
C GLY A 172 4.86 -10.04 -21.43
N ILE A 173 5.07 -8.98 -22.20
CA ILE A 173 6.09 -7.96 -22.02
C ILE A 173 5.35 -6.61 -22.05
N MET A 174 5.66 -5.74 -21.11
CA MET A 174 5.10 -4.39 -21.03
C MET A 174 5.49 -3.57 -22.26
N LYS A 175 4.52 -2.83 -22.80
CA LYS A 175 4.70 -1.90 -23.93
C LYS A 175 3.99 -0.59 -23.62
N PRO A 176 4.42 0.53 -24.21
CA PRO A 176 3.70 1.80 -24.09
C PRO A 176 2.22 1.62 -24.44
N GLY A 177 1.34 2.22 -23.65
CA GLY A 177 -0.11 2.14 -23.81
C GLY A 177 -0.78 0.94 -23.12
N HIS A 178 -0.02 -0.01 -22.55
CA HIS A 178 -0.62 -1.03 -21.69
C HIS A 178 -1.15 -0.39 -20.38
N THR A 179 -2.37 -0.74 -20.00
CA THR A 179 -3.00 -0.33 -18.73
C THR A 179 -3.36 -1.56 -17.91
N PHE A 180 -2.91 -1.61 -16.66
CA PHE A 180 -3.10 -2.75 -15.75
C PHE A 180 -2.93 -2.34 -14.29
N THR A 181 -3.41 -3.18 -13.38
CA THR A 181 -3.30 -3.00 -11.92
C THR A 181 -2.12 -3.78 -11.36
N ILE A 182 -1.54 -3.26 -10.27
CA ILE A 182 -0.73 -4.06 -9.36
C ILE A 182 -1.36 -3.91 -7.98
N GLU A 183 -1.71 -5.03 -7.35
CA GLU A 183 -2.60 -5.05 -6.18
C GLU A 183 -2.18 -6.10 -5.13
N PRO A 184 -0.92 -6.10 -4.64
CA PRO A 184 -0.39 -7.17 -3.80
C PRO A 184 -1.18 -7.33 -2.50
N MET A 185 -1.73 -8.53 -2.29
CA MET A 185 -2.26 -8.97 -1.01
C MET A 185 -1.17 -9.72 -0.23
N ILE A 186 -0.82 -9.19 0.94
CA ILE A 186 0.25 -9.69 1.80
C ILE A 186 -0.37 -10.15 3.12
N SER A 187 0.01 -11.34 3.59
CA SER A 187 -0.56 -11.94 4.80
C SER A 187 0.49 -12.11 5.90
N GLU A 188 0.08 -11.88 7.14
CA GLU A 188 0.91 -12.09 8.34
C GLU A 188 1.34 -13.56 8.47
N GLY A 189 0.42 -14.47 8.15
CA GLY A 189 0.59 -15.91 8.25
C GLY A 189 0.95 -16.57 6.92
N THR A 190 0.20 -17.62 6.58
CA THR A 190 0.37 -18.35 5.32
C THR A 190 -0.30 -17.64 4.15
N TRP A 191 0.10 -18.00 2.92
CA TRP A 191 -0.48 -17.44 1.69
C TRP A 191 -1.81 -18.08 1.30
N LYS A 192 -2.22 -19.15 2.01
CA LYS A 192 -3.39 -19.95 1.65
C LYS A 192 -4.65 -19.16 2.00
N ASP A 193 -5.60 -19.22 1.08
CA ASP A 193 -6.91 -18.61 1.20
C ASP A 193 -8.02 -19.66 1.26
N GLU A 194 -9.11 -19.28 1.91
CA GLU A 194 -10.40 -19.96 1.88
C GLU A 194 -11.47 -18.94 1.49
N GLN A 195 -12.63 -19.41 1.02
CA GLN A 195 -13.75 -18.56 0.64
C GLN A 195 -14.94 -18.81 1.56
N TRP A 196 -15.59 -17.75 2.02
CA TRP A 196 -16.81 -17.85 2.81
C TRP A 196 -18.01 -18.36 1.98
N PRO A 197 -19.09 -18.83 2.65
CA PRO A 197 -20.30 -19.31 1.98
C PRO A 197 -21.04 -18.28 1.11
N ASP A 198 -20.69 -17.00 1.22
CA ASP A 198 -21.22 -15.92 0.37
C ASP A 198 -20.65 -15.96 -1.08
N ASN A 199 -19.65 -16.81 -1.34
CA ASN A 199 -18.96 -17.00 -2.62
C ASN A 199 -18.11 -15.81 -3.09
N TRP A 200 -17.79 -14.87 -2.19
CA TRP A 200 -16.98 -13.69 -2.49
C TRP A 200 -15.85 -13.49 -1.49
N THR A 201 -16.17 -13.43 -0.20
CA THR A 201 -15.24 -13.03 0.85
C THR A 201 -14.10 -14.04 0.94
N ALA A 202 -12.90 -13.61 0.55
CA ALA A 202 -11.68 -14.41 0.60
C ALA A 202 -10.94 -14.13 1.90
N VAL A 203 -10.63 -15.16 2.67
CA VAL A 203 -9.98 -15.03 3.98
C VAL A 203 -8.70 -15.85 4.06
N THR A 204 -7.77 -15.47 4.92
CA THR A 204 -6.59 -16.29 5.22
C THR A 204 -7.01 -17.61 5.89
N ALA A 205 -6.41 -18.72 5.46
CA ALA A 205 -6.75 -20.05 5.99
C ALA A 205 -6.31 -20.26 7.45
N ASP A 206 -5.48 -19.37 8.00
CA ASP A 206 -5.04 -19.39 9.39
C ASP A 206 -5.65 -18.28 10.26
N GLY A 207 -6.58 -17.49 9.70
CA GLY A 207 -7.28 -16.41 10.41
C GLY A 207 -6.40 -15.23 10.81
N LYS A 208 -5.20 -15.12 10.23
CA LYS A 208 -4.28 -14.00 10.49
C LYS A 208 -4.53 -12.84 9.53
N LEU A 209 -3.99 -11.67 9.88
CA LEU A 209 -4.19 -10.43 9.13
C LEU A 209 -3.69 -10.53 7.68
N SER A 210 -4.41 -9.84 6.78
CA SER A 210 -3.99 -9.55 5.41
C SER A 210 -4.15 -8.05 5.12
N ALA A 211 -3.32 -7.51 4.23
CA ALA A 211 -3.42 -6.13 3.78
C ALA A 211 -3.18 -6.06 2.26
N GLN A 212 -3.73 -5.00 1.65
CA GLN A 212 -3.66 -4.78 0.21
C GLN A 212 -3.54 -3.29 -0.09
N PHE A 213 -2.80 -2.97 -1.15
CA PHE A 213 -2.82 -1.67 -1.81
C PHE A 213 -2.84 -1.88 -3.30
N GLU A 214 -3.47 -0.97 -4.03
CA GLU A 214 -3.57 -1.07 -5.48
C GLU A 214 -3.46 0.28 -6.17
N GLU A 215 -2.86 0.25 -7.36
CA GLU A 215 -2.91 1.36 -8.30
C GLU A 215 -3.13 0.85 -9.73
N THR A 216 -3.96 1.58 -10.50
CA THR A 216 -4.04 1.45 -11.95
C THR A 216 -2.89 2.21 -12.62
N LEU A 217 -2.15 1.51 -13.49
CA LEU A 217 -0.92 2.01 -14.12
C LEU A 217 -1.07 2.12 -15.63
N LEU A 218 -0.46 3.14 -16.23
CA LEU A 218 -0.25 3.27 -17.67
C LEU A 218 1.23 3.19 -17.98
N VAL A 219 1.66 2.22 -18.79
CA VAL A 219 3.03 2.16 -19.28
C VAL A 219 3.23 3.27 -20.32
N THR A 220 4.24 4.12 -20.10
CA THR A 220 4.63 5.20 -21.03
C THR A 220 5.86 4.78 -21.84
N ASP A 221 6.36 5.65 -22.72
CA ASP A 221 7.53 5.36 -23.55
C ASP A 221 8.82 5.10 -22.74
N THR A 222 8.91 5.67 -21.54
CA THR A 222 10.14 5.62 -20.71
C THR A 222 9.92 5.05 -19.32
N GLY A 223 8.67 4.81 -18.91
CA GLY A 223 8.35 4.36 -17.55
C GLY A 223 6.88 4.06 -17.36
N VAL A 224 6.31 4.64 -16.31
CA VAL A 224 4.94 4.40 -15.88
C VAL A 224 4.30 5.71 -15.38
N GLU A 225 3.02 5.88 -15.67
CA GLU A 225 2.16 6.86 -15.03
C GLU A 225 1.18 6.14 -14.10
N ILE A 226 1.10 6.59 -12.85
CA ILE A 226 0.14 6.09 -11.87
C ILE A 226 -1.15 6.90 -12.02
N LEU A 227 -2.19 6.31 -12.62
CA LEU A 227 -3.42 7.02 -12.98
C LEU A 227 -4.30 7.34 -11.77
N THR A 228 -4.17 6.53 -10.72
CA THR A 228 -4.99 6.58 -9.51
C THR A 228 -4.28 7.22 -8.31
N ARG A 229 -3.08 7.78 -8.53
CA ARG A 229 -2.34 8.51 -7.48
C ARG A 229 -3.16 9.65 -6.88
N ARG A 230 -2.92 9.94 -5.60
CA ARG A 230 -3.44 11.14 -4.93
C ARG A 230 -2.94 12.40 -5.65
N ARG A 231 -3.81 13.40 -5.84
CA ARG A 231 -3.44 14.71 -6.42
C ARG A 231 -2.86 15.63 -5.34
N GLU A 232 -1.85 16.43 -5.68
CA GLU A 232 -1.09 17.29 -4.73
C GLU A 232 -1.96 18.20 -3.85
N LYS A 233 -3.10 18.71 -4.34
CA LYS A 233 -4.02 19.53 -3.54
C LYS A 233 -4.71 18.79 -2.38
N ASN A 234 -4.78 17.46 -2.44
CA ASN A 234 -5.40 16.61 -1.43
C ASN A 234 -4.37 15.87 -0.57
N ALA A 235 -3.07 15.99 -0.87
CA ALA A 235 -2.01 15.32 -0.13
C ALA A 235 -1.99 15.76 1.35
N ASN A 236 -2.23 17.04 1.62
CA ASN A 236 -2.11 17.63 2.96
C ASN A 236 -3.29 17.33 3.90
N ALA A 237 -4.45 16.88 3.40
CA ALA A 237 -5.66 16.70 4.23
C ALA A 237 -5.86 15.27 4.74
N ILE A 238 -5.23 14.28 4.09
CA ILE A 238 -5.39 12.85 4.40
C ILE A 238 -4.01 12.18 4.61
N GLN A 239 -2.89 12.91 4.45
CA GLN A 239 -1.58 12.41 4.89
C GLN A 239 -1.65 11.97 6.36
N ASP A 240 -2.43 12.62 7.22
CA ASP A 240 -2.50 12.28 8.65
C ASP A 240 -3.17 10.94 9.02
N SER A 241 -4.04 10.35 8.18
CA SER A 241 -4.81 9.16 8.58
C SER A 241 -4.24 7.82 8.07
N THR A 242 -3.50 7.79 6.96
CA THR A 242 -2.92 6.54 6.42
C THR A 242 -1.40 6.55 6.21
N LEU A 243 -0.79 7.70 5.87
CA LEU A 243 0.61 7.75 5.44
C LEU A 243 1.55 8.44 6.44
N ALA A 244 1.08 9.42 7.21
CA ALA A 244 1.85 10.12 8.24
C ALA A 244 2.25 9.16 9.36
N THR A 245 1.39 8.21 9.72
CA THR A 245 1.69 7.14 10.68
C THR A 245 2.70 6.12 10.12
N CYS A 246 2.70 5.84 8.81
CA CYS A 246 3.69 4.96 8.18
C CYS A 246 5.07 5.64 8.00
N LEU A 247 5.11 6.94 7.67
CA LEU A 247 6.35 7.72 7.52
C LEU A 247 6.98 8.09 8.87
N ALA A 248 6.19 8.44 9.89
CA ALA A 248 6.71 8.76 11.23
C ALA A 248 7.44 7.57 11.91
N ALA A 249 7.08 6.34 11.55
CA ALA A 249 7.78 5.14 12.03
C ALA A 249 9.18 4.97 11.41
N ALA A 250 9.41 5.47 10.18
CA ALA A 250 10.72 5.41 9.54
C ALA A 250 11.71 6.43 10.15
N GLU A 251 11.23 7.60 10.55
CA GLU A 251 12.06 8.63 11.18
C GLU A 251 12.47 8.27 12.62
N THR A 252 11.64 7.52 13.36
CA THR A 252 11.94 7.12 14.75
C THR A 252 13.05 6.05 14.84
N ILE A 253 13.18 5.17 13.83
CA ILE A 253 14.25 4.15 13.80
C ILE A 253 15.61 4.78 13.45
N CYS A 254 15.64 5.82 12.63
CA CYS A 254 16.87 6.52 12.30
C CYS A 254 17.42 7.29 13.52
N ILE A 255 16.54 7.85 14.36
CA ILE A 255 16.94 8.58 15.57
C ILE A 255 17.45 7.62 16.66
N THR A 256 16.91 6.42 16.79
CA THR A 256 17.37 5.45 17.81
C THR A 256 18.70 4.79 17.44
N GLN A 257 19.01 4.58 16.16
CA GLN A 257 20.36 4.15 15.75
C GLN A 257 21.40 5.26 15.90
N SER A 258 21.06 6.52 15.63
CA SER A 258 21.97 7.65 15.88
C SER A 258 22.16 7.95 17.38
N ALA A 259 21.13 7.75 18.21
CA ALA A 259 21.22 7.94 19.66
C ALA A 259 22.07 6.86 20.36
N MET A 260 22.09 5.63 19.83
CA MET A 260 22.94 4.56 20.36
C MET A 260 24.43 4.78 20.05
N TRP A 261 24.76 5.49 18.98
CA TRP A 261 26.13 5.92 18.68
C TRP A 261 26.58 7.13 19.53
N LEU A 262 25.67 8.02 19.93
CA LEU A 262 26.00 9.15 20.79
C LEU A 262 26.27 8.74 22.25
N LEU A 263 25.56 7.73 22.78
CA LEU A 263 25.76 7.26 24.17
C LEU A 263 27.09 6.50 24.38
N VAL A 264 27.63 5.88 23.33
CA VAL A 264 28.93 5.20 23.37
C VAL A 264 30.09 6.21 23.36
N TYR A 265 29.90 7.40 22.78
CA TYR A 265 30.93 8.45 22.75
C TYR A 265 30.98 9.32 24.00
N THR A 266 29.91 9.38 24.80
CA THR A 266 29.87 10.21 26.02
C THR A 266 30.34 9.48 27.29
N THR A 267 30.57 8.16 27.25
CA THR A 267 30.99 7.38 28.43
C THR A 267 32.45 6.94 28.43
N ASN A 268 33.23 7.19 27.36
CA ASN A 268 34.65 6.82 27.28
C ASN A 268 35.56 7.97 26.83
N ALA A 269 35.32 9.18 27.33
CA ALA A 269 36.28 10.28 27.22
C ALA A 269 37.34 10.20 28.33
N VAL A 270 38.19 9.16 28.29
CA VAL A 270 39.50 9.17 28.96
C VAL A 270 40.53 8.50 28.05
N ASN A 271 41.59 9.24 27.75
CA ASN A 271 42.82 8.88 27.04
C ASN A 271 42.79 8.87 25.50
N LEU A 272 43.09 10.04 24.94
CA LEU A 272 43.86 10.21 23.72
C LEU A 272 45.30 9.71 23.96
N GLU A 273 45.74 8.70 23.21
CA GLU A 273 47.05 8.63 22.52
C GLU A 273 47.27 7.24 21.88
N PHE A 274 47.92 7.23 20.71
CA PHE A 274 48.38 6.05 19.92
C PHE A 274 47.32 5.18 19.20
N CYS A 275 47.21 5.31 17.86
CA CYS A 275 48.01 4.51 16.90
C CYS A 275 47.49 4.63 15.44
N ASN A 276 48.40 5.12 14.59
CA ASN A 276 48.61 4.96 13.14
C ASN A 276 47.61 4.21 12.22
N ARG A 277 47.35 4.88 11.08
CA ARG A 277 47.36 4.42 9.66
C ARG A 277 47.05 2.95 9.39
N GLN A 278 45.97 2.69 8.65
CA GLN A 278 45.99 2.03 7.32
C GLN A 278 44.58 1.93 6.70
N PHE A 279 44.53 2.02 5.36
CA PHE A 279 43.41 1.83 4.43
C PHE A 279 42.55 3.06 4.00
N TRP A 280 42.92 3.57 2.81
CA TRP A 280 42.17 4.37 1.82
C TRP A 280 40.91 3.63 1.26
N PRO A 281 40.03 4.19 0.36
CA PRO A 281 40.04 5.51 -0.32
C PRO A 281 38.71 6.31 -0.39
N SER A 282 38.89 7.63 -0.56
CA SER A 282 38.08 8.65 -1.26
C SER A 282 36.66 8.35 -1.78
N TYR A 283 35.68 9.11 -1.29
CA TYR A 283 34.62 9.71 -2.11
C TYR A 283 34.36 11.14 -1.60
N GLU A 284 34.52 12.13 -2.48
CA GLU A 284 34.14 13.52 -2.23
C GLU A 284 32.61 13.61 -2.08
N TYR A 285 32.15 14.12 -0.94
CA TYR A 285 30.77 14.59 -0.80
C TYR A 285 30.80 16.09 -0.49
N ASN A 286 30.11 16.85 -1.35
CA ASN A 286 29.99 18.29 -1.29
C ASN A 286 29.39 18.73 0.06
N ARG A 287 30.00 19.77 0.63
CA ARG A 287 29.59 20.41 1.88
C ARG A 287 28.23 21.08 1.74
N GLN A 288 27.26 20.67 2.56
CA GLN A 288 26.30 21.56 3.22
C GLN A 288 25.98 20.96 4.60
N CYS A 289 26.93 21.07 5.53
CA CYS A 289 26.60 20.95 6.95
C CYS A 289 25.90 22.25 7.36
N ILE A 290 24.59 22.17 7.57
CA ILE A 290 23.84 23.20 8.29
C ILE A 290 24.37 23.22 9.73
N ASP A 291 24.80 24.38 10.18
CA ASP A 291 25.26 24.64 11.54
C ASP A 291 24.07 24.54 12.52
N ILE A 292 23.95 23.38 13.19
CA ILE A 292 22.89 23.12 14.17
C ILE A 292 23.26 23.72 15.55
N SER A 293 24.44 24.37 15.70
CA SER A 293 24.86 24.92 16.99
C SER A 293 24.13 26.23 17.37
N GLY A 294 23.47 26.89 16.41
CA GLY A 294 22.72 28.12 16.64
C GLY A 294 21.24 27.93 17.03
N ALA A 295 20.61 26.82 16.66
CA ALA A 295 19.15 26.65 16.78
C ALA A 295 18.68 26.14 18.16
N MET A 296 19.54 25.52 18.96
CA MET A 296 19.17 24.98 20.29
C MET A 296 19.23 26.00 21.45
N LYS A 297 19.58 27.27 21.19
CA LYS A 297 19.60 28.31 22.25
C LYS A 297 18.27 29.07 22.42
N SER A 298 17.25 28.81 21.61
CA SER A 298 15.93 29.47 21.77
C SER A 298 14.81 28.59 22.32
N LEU A 299 15.10 27.33 22.66
CA LEU A 299 14.10 26.37 23.18
C LEU A 299 14.23 26.10 24.69
N LEU A 300 15.06 26.87 25.41
CA LEU A 300 15.21 26.77 26.87
C LEU A 300 15.30 28.15 27.56
N SER A 301 14.54 29.13 27.07
CA SER A 301 14.27 30.40 27.77
C SER A 301 12.78 30.73 27.75
#